data_AF-A0A381RZP0-F1
#
_entry.id   AF-A0A381RZP0-F1
#
_cell.length_a   1.000
_cell.length_b   1.000
_cell.length_c   1.000
_cell.angle_alpha   90.00
_cell.angle_beta   90.00
_cell.angle_gamma   90.00
#
_symmetry.space_group_name_H-M   'P 1'
#
loop_
_entity.id
_entity.type
_entity.pdbx_description
1 polymer ?
#
loop_
_entity_poly.entity_id
_entity_poly.type
_entity_poly.pdbx_seq_one_letter_code
_entity_poly.pdbx_strand_id
1 'polypeptide(L)'
;VVIFNPIGNSLPSTAILPKGCDNGRVDDDARPTAHLNPAQQAVIDELGAPATERPEFSDDLRHHLRAAVETAVEPYLDALPASDDLFISKHRLGRVHGCEARFVAEEAEDFAWSVPIARGTITHKAVELAINWRREIEPPVLVDEALARCEEDSGDFGRWLRGCTEVERAELRSDSLDAFTKFVECFPPLKPGWRPVTESRLRAELCHGRLVLAGKSDLTLGAADGLRAGKVIIDFKTGGFAPVHLDDLRFYALIETLRIGVPPRLLASYYLDQAHLVPEAVTEDLLRATVARLVDGVRILMELLHGGRPPGRLPSPACRWCPLLDDCDDGLAHLADDDL
;
A
#
# COMPACT_ATOMS: atom_id res chain seq x y z
N VAL A 1 -26.51 65.93 46.80
CA VAL A 1 -27.75 65.40 46.17
C VAL A 1 -27.93 63.98 46.71
N VAL A 2 -28.45 63.78 47.94
CA VAL A 2 -29.87 63.54 48.32
C VAL A 2 -30.43 62.41 47.41
N ILE A 3 -30.79 61.17 47.82
CA ILE A 3 -31.79 60.69 48.81
C ILE A 3 -31.67 59.13 49.00
N PHE A 4 -31.82 58.67 50.25
CA PHE A 4 -32.41 57.44 50.84
C PHE A 4 -32.57 56.06 50.10
N ASN A 5 -31.98 55.02 50.73
CA ASN A 5 -32.43 53.63 51.15
C ASN A 5 -33.94 53.22 51.03
N PRO A 6 -34.42 51.97 51.33
CA PRO A 6 -33.86 50.58 51.40
C PRO A 6 -34.87 49.46 50.88
N ILE A 7 -34.62 48.16 51.22
CA ILE A 7 -35.58 47.03 51.49
C ILE A 7 -35.81 45.93 50.42
N GLY A 8 -35.71 44.66 50.86
CA GLY A 8 -36.55 43.51 50.42
C GLY A 8 -35.78 42.21 50.11
N ASN A 9 -35.60 41.26 51.04
CA ASN A 9 -36.39 40.01 51.20
C ASN A 9 -36.84 39.39 49.84
N SER A 10 -36.62 38.12 49.47
CA SER A 10 -36.68 36.87 50.24
C SER A 10 -36.54 35.61 49.35
N LEU A 11 -35.83 34.59 49.85
CA LEU A 11 -36.12 33.13 49.80
C LEU A 11 -35.96 32.33 48.46
N PRO A 12 -35.81 30.98 48.55
CA PRO A 12 -34.75 30.22 47.86
C PRO A 12 -35.21 29.47 46.61
N SER A 13 -34.27 29.19 45.70
CA SER A 13 -34.49 28.21 44.63
C SER A 13 -33.89 26.87 45.03
N THR A 14 -34.77 25.92 45.35
CA THR A 14 -34.46 24.51 45.57
C THR A 14 -34.27 23.82 44.22
N ALA A 15 -33.04 23.83 43.69
CA ALA A 15 -32.71 23.00 42.53
C ALA A 15 -32.50 21.55 42.98
N ILE A 16 -33.53 20.74 42.75
CA ILE A 16 -33.51 19.29 42.93
C ILE A 16 -32.60 18.70 41.84
N LEU A 17 -31.43 18.18 42.24
CA LEU A 17 -30.57 17.37 41.38
C LEU A 17 -31.21 15.98 41.21
N PRO A 18 -31.57 15.54 39.99
CA PRO A 18 -32.01 14.17 39.79
C PRO A 18 -30.80 13.24 39.96
N LYS A 19 -30.85 12.38 40.98
CA LYS A 19 -29.98 11.21 41.12
C LYS A 19 -30.32 10.21 40.02
N GLY A 20 -29.33 9.87 39.21
CA GLY A 20 -29.40 8.81 38.22
C GLY A 20 -28.10 8.72 37.44
N CYS A 21 -27.05 8.17 38.05
CA CYS A 21 -25.92 7.63 37.28
C CYS A 21 -26.36 6.29 36.68
N ASP A 22 -27.16 6.35 35.62
CA ASP A 22 -27.42 5.22 34.75
C ASP A 22 -26.24 5.14 33.77
N ASN A 23 -25.22 4.36 34.11
CA ASN A 23 -24.21 3.93 33.14
C ASN A 23 -24.81 2.82 32.28
N GLY A 24 -25.92 3.13 31.60
CA GLY A 24 -26.49 2.29 30.56
C GLY A 24 -25.41 2.00 29.54
N ARG A 25 -25.16 0.72 29.33
CA ARG A 25 -24.28 0.20 28.27
C ARG A 25 -24.79 0.83 26.97
N VAL A 26 -24.00 1.72 26.38
CA VAL A 26 -24.29 2.24 25.04
C VAL A 26 -24.16 1.03 24.11
N ASP A 27 -25.28 0.58 23.55
CA ASP A 27 -25.25 -0.34 22.43
C ASP A 27 -24.51 0.37 21.28
N ASP A 28 -23.33 -0.13 20.93
CA ASP A 28 -22.54 0.32 19.78
C ASP A 28 -23.26 0.06 18.43
N ASP A 29 -24.42 -0.58 18.44
CA ASP A 29 -25.19 -1.00 17.25
C ASP A 29 -26.20 0.05 16.74
N ALA A 30 -26.23 1.26 17.32
CA ALA A 30 -27.17 2.32 16.92
C ALA A 30 -26.59 3.38 15.94
N ARG A 31 -25.62 3.01 15.10
CA ARG A 31 -25.45 3.72 13.81
C ARG A 31 -26.39 3.05 12.81
N PRO A 32 -27.18 3.78 12.01
CA PRO A 32 -27.90 3.14 10.92
C PRO A 32 -26.87 2.35 10.12
N THR A 33 -27.03 1.03 10.07
CA THR A 33 -26.27 0.20 9.13
C THR A 33 -26.65 0.70 7.76
N ALA A 34 -25.88 1.63 7.22
CA ALA A 34 -26.00 2.02 5.84
C ALA A 34 -25.99 0.71 5.05
N HIS A 35 -27.10 0.43 4.36
CA HIS A 35 -27.19 -0.77 3.56
C HIS A 35 -26.02 -0.71 2.57
N LEU A 36 -25.10 -1.67 2.70
CA LEU A 36 -23.96 -1.76 1.78
C LEU A 36 -24.52 -1.90 0.37
N ASN A 37 -23.94 -1.16 -0.57
CA ASN A 37 -24.27 -1.38 -1.97
C ASN A 37 -23.63 -2.70 -2.45
N PRO A 38 -24.01 -3.20 -3.65
CA PRO A 38 -23.50 -4.47 -4.14
C PRO A 38 -21.97 -4.55 -4.27
N ALA A 39 -21.30 -3.45 -4.66
CA ALA A 39 -19.85 -3.42 -4.79
C ALA A 39 -19.16 -3.54 -3.41
N GLN A 40 -19.66 -2.79 -2.43
CA GLN A 40 -19.18 -2.86 -1.05
C GLN A 40 -19.41 -4.25 -0.44
N GLN A 41 -20.57 -4.86 -0.69
CA GLN A 41 -20.88 -6.20 -0.20
C GLN A 41 -19.95 -7.25 -0.81
N ALA A 42 -19.66 -7.17 -2.11
CA ALA A 42 -18.73 -8.09 -2.78
C ALA A 42 -17.33 -8.06 -2.14
N VAL A 43 -16.82 -6.87 -1.81
CA VAL A 43 -15.54 -6.74 -1.08
C VAL A 43 -15.60 -7.42 0.29
N ILE A 44 -16.70 -7.28 1.02
CA ILE A 44 -16.86 -7.97 2.32
C ILE A 44 -16.91 -9.48 2.16
N ASP A 45 -17.59 -9.98 1.14
CA ASP A 45 -17.73 -11.41 0.90
C ASP A 45 -16.38 -12.05 0.54
N GLU A 46 -15.53 -11.34 -0.21
CA GLU A 46 -14.20 -11.82 -0.58
C GLU A 46 -13.14 -11.65 0.52
N LEU A 47 -13.17 -10.52 1.26
CA LEU A 47 -12.21 -10.22 2.33
C LEU A 47 -12.59 -10.80 3.69
N GLY A 48 -13.83 -11.23 3.87
CA GLY A 48 -14.33 -11.84 5.10
C GLY A 48 -13.78 -13.25 5.29
N ALA A 49 -13.45 -13.62 6.52
CA ALA A 49 -13.31 -15.02 6.91
C ALA A 49 -13.51 -15.19 8.43
N PRO A 50 -14.40 -16.10 8.87
CA PRO A 50 -14.51 -16.46 10.28
C PRO A 50 -13.23 -17.13 10.76
N ALA A 51 -12.98 -17.09 12.07
CA ALA A 51 -11.74 -17.64 12.64
C ALA A 51 -11.55 -19.13 12.33
N THR A 52 -12.63 -19.90 12.21
CA THR A 52 -12.62 -21.35 11.92
C THR A 52 -12.15 -21.71 10.52
N GLU A 53 -12.16 -20.76 9.57
CA GLU A 53 -11.75 -20.97 8.18
C GLU A 53 -10.33 -20.44 7.90
N ARG A 54 -9.69 -19.82 8.90
CA ARG A 54 -8.37 -19.22 8.73
C ARG A 54 -7.28 -20.28 8.86
N PRO A 55 -6.28 -20.28 7.95
CA PRO A 55 -5.19 -21.24 8.01
C PRO A 55 -4.29 -21.00 9.23
N GLU A 56 -3.75 -22.10 9.74
CA GLU A 56 -2.68 -22.10 10.73
C GLU A 56 -1.37 -22.49 10.06
N PHE A 57 -0.27 -21.86 10.48
CA PHE A 57 1.06 -22.10 9.93
C PHE A 57 1.99 -22.63 11.02
N SER A 58 3.02 -23.37 10.61
CA SER A 58 4.04 -23.87 11.53
C SER A 58 4.78 -22.74 12.25
N ASP A 59 5.16 -22.96 13.50
CA ASP A 59 5.91 -21.98 14.31
C ASP A 59 7.35 -21.78 13.83
N ASP A 60 7.88 -22.73 13.07
CA ASP A 60 9.21 -22.70 12.46
C ASP A 60 9.25 -22.10 11.04
N LEU A 61 8.09 -21.79 10.42
CA LEU A 61 8.00 -21.34 9.03
C LEU A 61 8.90 -20.14 8.74
N ARG A 62 8.90 -19.13 9.62
CA ARG A 62 9.78 -17.96 9.49
C ARG A 62 11.26 -18.34 9.46
N HIS A 63 11.67 -19.30 10.30
CA HIS A 63 13.07 -19.73 10.37
C HIS A 63 13.46 -20.45 9.09
N HIS A 64 12.59 -21.31 8.56
CA HIS A 64 12.80 -21.96 7.27
C HIS A 64 12.87 -20.96 6.10
N LEU A 65 11.96 -20.00 6.02
CA LEU A 65 11.97 -18.98 4.95
C LEU A 65 13.20 -18.08 5.05
N ARG A 66 13.57 -17.63 6.25
CA ARG A 66 14.78 -16.83 6.46
C ARG A 66 16.02 -17.59 6.02
N ALA A 67 16.19 -18.83 6.50
CA ALA A 67 17.35 -19.65 6.15
C ALA A 67 17.42 -19.92 4.64
N ALA A 68 16.27 -20.16 3.99
CA ALA A 68 16.20 -20.35 2.55
C ALA A 68 16.65 -19.11 1.78
N VAL A 69 16.24 -17.91 2.18
CA VAL A 69 16.70 -16.67 1.54
C VAL A 69 18.19 -16.47 1.83
N GLU A 70 18.60 -16.46 3.10
CA GLU A 70 19.97 -16.12 3.51
C GLU A 70 21.00 -17.07 2.89
N THR A 71 20.75 -18.38 2.92
CA THR A 71 21.65 -19.38 2.31
C THR A 71 21.79 -19.19 0.80
N ALA A 72 20.68 -18.87 0.12
CA ALA A 72 20.68 -18.79 -1.34
C ALA A 72 21.27 -17.47 -1.85
N VAL A 73 21.14 -16.38 -1.10
CA VAL A 73 21.67 -15.06 -1.51
C VAL A 73 23.12 -14.83 -1.09
N GLU A 74 23.59 -15.49 -0.04
CA GLU A 74 24.94 -15.28 0.53
C GLU A 74 26.06 -15.28 -0.52
N PRO A 75 26.14 -16.23 -1.48
CA PRO A 75 27.20 -16.23 -2.49
C PRO A 75 27.19 -15.00 -3.41
N TYR A 76 26.03 -14.37 -3.61
CA TYR A 76 25.92 -13.19 -4.47
C TYR A 76 26.32 -11.91 -3.72
N LEU A 77 26.13 -11.88 -2.41
CA LEU A 77 26.49 -10.73 -1.57
C LEU A 77 28.00 -10.62 -1.34
N ASP A 78 28.79 -11.65 -1.64
CA ASP A 78 30.26 -11.57 -1.59
C ASP A 78 30.85 -10.52 -2.54
N ALA A 79 30.15 -10.23 -3.65
CA ALA A 79 30.54 -9.19 -4.61
C ALA A 79 30.16 -7.76 -4.14
N LEU A 80 29.27 -7.64 -3.14
CA LEU A 80 28.88 -6.36 -2.57
C LEU A 80 30.01 -5.86 -1.65
N PRO A 81 30.39 -4.57 -1.67
CA PRO A 81 31.34 -4.02 -0.72
C PRO A 81 30.86 -4.22 0.74
N ALA A 82 31.80 -4.35 1.68
CA ALA A 82 31.47 -4.63 3.08
C ALA A 82 30.73 -3.48 3.79
N SER A 83 30.85 -2.25 3.28
CA SER A 83 30.16 -1.05 3.79
C SER A 83 28.74 -0.88 3.25
N ASP A 84 28.37 -1.66 2.26
CA ASP A 84 27.18 -1.42 1.44
C ASP A 84 26.11 -2.46 1.74
N ASP A 85 24.85 -2.09 1.51
CA ASP A 85 23.71 -2.98 1.53
C ASP A 85 23.06 -3.09 0.15
N LEU A 86 22.37 -4.21 -0.08
CA LEU A 86 21.49 -4.37 -1.22
C LEU A 86 20.06 -4.09 -0.77
N PHE A 87 19.55 -2.90 -1.11
CA PHE A 87 18.17 -2.54 -0.89
C PHE A 87 17.24 -3.09 -1.99
N ILE A 88 16.22 -3.85 -1.59
CA ILE A 88 15.21 -4.43 -2.47
C ILE A 88 13.82 -3.91 -2.10
N SER A 89 13.16 -3.35 -3.12
CA SER A 89 11.74 -3.00 -3.10
C SER A 89 10.98 -3.79 -4.16
N LYS A 90 9.63 -3.83 -4.04
CA LYS A 90 8.77 -4.45 -5.05
C LYS A 90 9.02 -3.89 -6.46
N HIS A 91 9.18 -2.57 -6.58
CA HIS A 91 9.42 -1.89 -7.85
C HIS A 91 10.77 -2.29 -8.46
N ARG A 92 11.82 -2.34 -7.64
CA ARG A 92 13.16 -2.74 -8.10
C ARG A 92 13.16 -4.19 -8.59
N LEU A 93 12.49 -5.07 -7.84
CA LEU A 93 12.35 -6.49 -8.17
C LEU A 93 11.48 -6.71 -9.41
N GLY A 94 10.41 -5.95 -9.58
CA GLY A 94 9.56 -5.97 -10.78
C GLY A 94 10.33 -5.53 -12.03
N ARG A 95 11.03 -4.40 -11.97
CA ARG A 95 11.76 -3.83 -13.10
C ARG A 95 12.90 -4.71 -13.58
N VAL A 96 13.71 -5.25 -12.67
CA VAL A 96 14.87 -6.09 -13.05
C VAL A 96 14.45 -7.40 -13.73
N HIS A 97 13.32 -7.99 -13.34
CA HIS A 97 12.78 -9.18 -14.00
C HIS A 97 11.98 -8.88 -15.27
N GLY A 98 11.55 -7.62 -15.47
CA GLY A 98 10.82 -7.20 -16.65
C GLY A 98 11.73 -7.13 -17.87
N CYS A 99 12.74 -6.26 -17.83
CA CYS A 99 13.77 -6.17 -18.86
C CYS A 99 15.02 -5.52 -18.25
N GLU A 100 16.13 -6.25 -18.19
CA GLU A 100 17.35 -5.79 -17.54
C GLU A 100 17.93 -4.53 -18.23
N ALA A 101 17.87 -4.47 -19.57
CA ALA A 101 18.36 -3.32 -20.32
C ALA A 101 17.57 -2.05 -19.99
N ARG A 102 16.23 -2.17 -19.92
CA ARG A 102 15.36 -1.09 -19.49
C ARG A 102 15.65 -0.70 -18.03
N PHE A 103 15.79 -1.68 -17.14
CA PHE A 103 16.13 -1.44 -15.74
C PHE A 103 17.41 -0.60 -15.61
N VAL A 104 18.48 -0.99 -16.29
CA VAL A 104 19.76 -0.26 -16.26
C VAL A 104 19.64 1.16 -16.81
N ALA A 105 18.92 1.34 -17.93
CA ALA A 105 18.73 2.67 -18.52
C ALA A 105 17.97 3.62 -17.59
N GLU A 106 16.85 3.15 -17.02
CA GLU A 106 16.03 3.93 -16.11
C GLU A 106 16.70 4.13 -14.73
N GLU A 107 17.64 3.28 -14.29
CA GLU A 107 18.45 3.55 -13.07
C GLU A 107 19.48 4.67 -13.31
N ALA A 108 19.86 4.93 -14.57
CA ALA A 108 20.75 6.02 -14.94
C ALA A 108 20.01 7.36 -15.14
N GLU A 109 18.69 7.34 -15.24
CA GLU A 109 17.86 8.52 -15.40
C GLU A 109 17.43 9.09 -14.04
N ASP A 110 17.35 10.42 -13.95
CA ASP A 110 16.72 11.07 -12.82
C ASP A 110 15.20 10.85 -12.88
N PHE A 111 14.63 10.38 -11.78
CA PHE A 111 13.20 10.22 -11.66
C PHE A 111 12.48 11.57 -11.85
N ALA A 112 11.44 11.58 -12.69
CA ALA A 112 10.62 12.75 -12.94
C ALA A 112 9.16 12.48 -12.58
N TRP A 113 8.59 13.35 -11.77
CA TRP A 113 7.15 13.35 -11.49
C TRP A 113 6.35 13.82 -12.70
N SER A 114 5.16 13.25 -12.85
CA SER A 114 4.14 13.66 -13.80
C SER A 114 2.76 13.48 -13.18
N VAL A 115 1.73 14.12 -13.74
CA VAL A 115 0.35 13.99 -13.25
C VAL A 115 -0.09 12.52 -13.09
N PRO A 116 0.13 11.60 -14.07
CA PRO A 116 -0.24 10.19 -13.91
C PRO A 116 0.45 9.49 -12.73
N ILE A 117 1.72 9.82 -12.46
CA ILE A 117 2.50 9.21 -11.36
C ILE A 117 2.05 9.80 -10.01
N ALA A 118 1.84 11.12 -9.97
CA ALA A 118 1.40 11.84 -8.78
C ALA A 118 0.00 11.43 -8.31
N ARG A 119 -0.91 11.14 -9.25
CA ARG A 119 -2.30 10.76 -8.99
C ARG A 119 -2.42 9.66 -7.94
N GLY A 120 -1.66 8.58 -8.08
CA GLY A 120 -1.69 7.46 -7.13
C GLY A 120 -1.32 7.89 -5.70
N THR A 121 -0.30 8.75 -5.58
CA THR A 121 0.17 9.26 -4.28
C THR A 121 -0.90 10.12 -3.59
N ILE A 122 -1.56 11.00 -4.34
CA ILE A 122 -2.64 11.84 -3.79
C ILE A 122 -3.85 10.99 -3.41
N THR A 123 -4.26 10.04 -4.25
CA THR A 123 -5.38 9.13 -3.95
C THR A 123 -5.11 8.29 -2.71
N HIS A 124 -3.92 7.69 -2.58
CA HIS A 124 -3.54 6.93 -1.38
C HIS A 124 -3.53 7.81 -0.12
N LYS A 125 -3.04 9.05 -0.24
CA LYS A 125 -3.09 10.00 0.88
C LYS A 125 -4.52 10.37 1.27
N ALA A 126 -5.42 10.55 0.31
CA ALA A 126 -6.84 10.79 0.59
C ALA A 126 -7.50 9.58 1.29
N VAL A 127 -7.17 8.35 0.87
CA VAL A 127 -7.62 7.10 1.54
C VAL A 127 -7.09 7.02 2.97
N GLU A 128 -5.80 7.32 3.19
CA GLU A 128 -5.17 7.37 4.52
C GLU A 128 -5.92 8.36 5.43
N LEU A 129 -6.18 9.57 4.94
CA LEU A 129 -6.91 10.60 5.67
C LEU A 129 -8.33 10.14 5.97
N ALA A 130 -9.05 9.60 4.99
CA ALA A 130 -10.45 9.16 5.11
C ALA A 130 -10.65 8.09 6.19
N ILE A 131 -9.73 7.11 6.25
CA ILE A 131 -9.80 6.02 7.23
C ILE A 131 -9.61 6.53 8.67
N ASN A 132 -8.85 7.62 8.84
CA ASN A 132 -8.60 8.25 10.14
C ASN A 132 -9.46 9.50 10.38
N TRP A 133 -10.37 9.82 9.46
CA TRP A 133 -11.18 11.03 9.49
C TRP A 133 -12.29 10.91 10.52
N ARG A 134 -12.47 11.96 11.32
CA ARG A 134 -13.51 11.99 12.38
C ARG A 134 -14.77 12.74 11.97
N ARG A 135 -14.76 13.39 10.81
CA ARG A 135 -15.88 14.16 10.27
C ARG A 135 -16.53 13.38 9.13
N GLU A 136 -17.57 13.95 8.55
CA GLU A 136 -18.13 13.46 7.28
C GLU A 136 -17.05 13.44 6.20
N ILE A 137 -17.08 12.39 5.36
CA ILE A 137 -16.15 12.21 4.26
C ILE A 137 -16.74 12.95 3.06
N GLU A 138 -16.12 14.09 2.72
CA GLU A 138 -16.43 14.86 1.53
C GLU A 138 -15.27 14.69 0.53
N PRO A 139 -15.44 13.95 -0.58
CA PRO A 139 -14.32 13.63 -1.48
C PRO A 139 -13.49 14.82 -1.95
N PRO A 140 -14.09 15.96 -2.38
CA PRO A 140 -13.32 17.14 -2.77
C PRO A 140 -12.44 17.67 -1.64
N VAL A 141 -12.96 17.71 -0.41
CA VAL A 141 -12.24 18.22 0.76
C VAL A 141 -11.04 17.34 1.08
N LEU A 142 -11.20 16.03 1.09
CA LEU A 142 -10.12 15.09 1.43
C LEU A 142 -9.01 15.09 0.37
N VAL A 143 -9.35 15.28 -0.90
CA VAL A 143 -8.37 15.43 -1.98
C VAL A 143 -7.60 16.74 -1.86
N ASP A 144 -8.29 17.84 -1.54
CA ASP A 144 -7.65 19.14 -1.32
C ASP A 144 -6.71 19.10 -0.09
N GLU A 145 -7.12 18.44 0.99
CA GLU A 145 -6.28 18.21 2.17
C GLU A 145 -5.08 17.31 1.86
N ALA A 146 -5.26 16.26 1.05
CA ALA A 146 -4.17 15.39 0.61
C ALA A 146 -3.14 16.17 -0.22
N LEU A 147 -3.60 16.98 -1.17
CA LEU A 147 -2.74 17.87 -1.97
C LEU A 147 -1.96 18.84 -1.08
N ALA A 148 -2.64 19.54 -0.17
CA ALA A 148 -1.99 20.48 0.74
C ALA A 148 -0.92 19.80 1.60
N ARG A 149 -1.19 18.61 2.14
CA ARG A 149 -0.23 17.84 2.93
C ARG A 149 0.98 17.38 2.13
N CYS A 150 0.77 16.93 0.89
CA CYS A 150 1.87 16.53 0.02
C CYS A 150 2.69 17.74 -0.46
N GLU A 151 2.08 18.90 -0.66
CA GLU A 151 2.76 20.14 -1.01
C GLU A 151 3.62 20.70 0.12
N GLU A 152 3.25 20.47 1.38
CA GLU A 152 4.08 20.81 2.55
C GLU A 152 5.32 19.91 2.70
N ASP A 153 5.37 18.76 2.03
CA ASP A 153 6.51 17.86 2.10
C ASP A 153 7.77 18.53 1.52
N SER A 154 8.86 18.41 2.27
CA SER A 154 10.20 18.89 1.89
C SER A 154 10.86 18.02 0.81
N GLY A 155 10.34 16.81 0.59
CA GLY A 155 10.81 15.87 -0.42
C GLY A 155 10.60 16.34 -1.87
N ASP A 156 11.08 15.51 -2.79
CA ASP A 156 11.01 15.78 -4.23
C ASP A 156 9.57 15.92 -4.75
N PHE A 157 8.64 15.11 -4.24
CA PHE A 157 7.23 15.20 -4.61
C PHE A 157 6.61 16.56 -4.26
N GLY A 158 6.82 17.04 -3.03
CA GLY A 158 6.32 18.35 -2.61
C GLY A 158 6.98 19.49 -3.40
N ARG A 159 8.26 19.34 -3.77
CA ARG A 159 8.94 20.30 -4.67
C ARG A 159 8.28 20.34 -6.05
N TRP A 160 8.00 19.17 -6.64
CA TRP A 160 7.32 19.09 -7.93
C TRP A 160 5.91 19.70 -7.85
N LEU A 161 5.12 19.38 -6.82
CA LEU A 161 3.77 19.94 -6.63
C LEU A 161 3.75 21.47 -6.57
N ARG A 162 4.74 22.08 -5.89
CA ARG A 162 4.89 23.55 -5.84
C ARG A 162 5.28 24.15 -7.20
N GLY A 163 5.86 23.36 -8.09
CA GLY A 163 6.27 23.75 -9.43
C GLY A 163 5.23 23.45 -10.53
N CYS A 164 4.17 22.69 -10.23
CA CYS A 164 3.12 22.37 -11.19
C CYS A 164 2.47 23.63 -11.74
N THR A 165 2.20 23.62 -13.04
CA THR A 165 1.33 24.61 -13.67
C THR A 165 -0.10 24.49 -13.13
N GLU A 166 -0.89 25.55 -13.29
CA GLU A 166 -2.31 25.53 -12.90
C GLU A 166 -3.09 24.41 -13.64
N VAL A 167 -2.71 24.11 -14.88
CA VAL A 167 -3.33 23.04 -15.68
C VAL A 167 -3.01 21.68 -15.08
N GLU A 168 -1.74 21.36 -14.86
CA GLU A 168 -1.33 20.08 -14.26
C GLU A 168 -1.95 19.89 -12.87
N ARG A 169 -2.04 20.97 -12.09
CA ARG A 169 -2.66 20.94 -10.76
C ARG A 169 -4.16 20.65 -10.84
N ALA A 170 -4.86 21.27 -11.79
CA ALA A 170 -6.28 21.02 -12.02
C ALA A 170 -6.54 19.58 -12.50
N GLU A 171 -5.71 19.07 -13.42
CA GLU A 171 -5.77 17.69 -13.90
C GLU A 171 -5.51 16.69 -12.77
N LEU A 172 -4.42 16.86 -12.02
CA LEU A 172 -4.08 16.02 -10.89
C LEU A 172 -5.21 15.98 -9.85
N ARG A 173 -5.79 17.14 -9.54
CA ARG A 173 -6.92 17.23 -8.61
C ARG A 173 -8.15 16.48 -9.16
N SER A 174 -8.49 16.69 -10.42
CA SER A 174 -9.63 16.05 -11.07
C SER A 174 -9.48 14.52 -11.07
N ASP A 175 -8.33 14.02 -11.50
CA ASP A 175 -8.05 12.59 -11.60
C ASP A 175 -8.01 11.91 -10.23
N SER A 176 -7.43 12.59 -9.23
CA SER A 176 -7.37 12.07 -7.86
C SER A 176 -8.75 12.04 -7.21
N LEU A 177 -9.59 13.03 -7.52
CA LEU A 177 -10.98 13.11 -7.04
C LEU A 177 -11.85 12.01 -7.63
N ASP A 178 -11.74 11.73 -8.92
CA ASP A 178 -12.44 10.61 -9.55
C ASP A 178 -12.07 9.27 -8.90
N ALA A 179 -10.76 8.99 -8.78
CA ALA A 179 -10.28 7.75 -8.17
C ALA A 179 -10.68 7.61 -6.70
N PHE A 180 -10.60 8.69 -5.91
CA PHE A 180 -11.00 8.68 -4.50
C PHE A 180 -12.51 8.58 -4.32
N THR A 181 -13.31 9.21 -5.19
CA THR A 181 -14.77 9.08 -5.15
C THR A 181 -15.20 7.63 -5.40
N LYS A 182 -14.60 6.97 -6.40
CA LYS A 182 -14.81 5.53 -6.66
C LYS A 182 -14.45 4.65 -5.47
N PHE A 183 -13.37 4.98 -4.75
CA PHE A 183 -13.04 4.30 -3.49
C PHE A 183 -14.17 4.45 -2.46
N VAL A 184 -14.64 5.67 -2.20
CA VAL A 184 -15.70 5.93 -1.22
C VAL A 184 -17.03 5.23 -1.59
N GLU A 185 -17.36 5.20 -2.88
CA GLU A 185 -18.59 4.57 -3.37
C GLU A 185 -18.52 3.03 -3.34
N CYS A 186 -17.38 2.44 -3.71
CA CYS A 186 -17.31 1.00 -3.95
C CYS A 186 -16.63 0.20 -2.84
N PHE A 187 -15.75 0.81 -2.05
CA PHE A 187 -15.08 0.13 -0.96
C PHE A 187 -15.88 0.26 0.35
N PRO A 188 -16.05 -0.82 1.13
CA PRO A 188 -16.90 -0.81 2.30
C PRO A 188 -16.32 0.08 3.42
N PRO A 189 -17.17 0.74 4.22
CA PRO A 189 -16.72 1.46 5.40
C PRO A 189 -16.00 0.51 6.38
N LEU A 190 -14.78 0.88 6.78
CA LEU A 190 -13.96 0.06 7.65
C LEU A 190 -14.42 0.14 9.11
N LYS A 191 -14.55 -1.02 9.76
CA LYS A 191 -14.90 -1.11 11.19
C LYS A 191 -13.64 -1.08 12.05
N PRO A 192 -13.63 -0.41 13.23
CA PRO A 192 -12.49 -0.42 14.14
C PRO A 192 -12.03 -1.84 14.53
N GLY A 193 -12.96 -2.77 14.69
CA GLY A 193 -12.66 -4.18 15.00
C GLY A 193 -11.87 -4.91 13.90
N TRP A 194 -11.85 -4.40 12.67
CA TRP A 194 -11.02 -4.93 11.59
C TRP A 194 -9.58 -4.45 11.66
N ARG A 195 -9.23 -3.58 12.61
CA ARG A 195 -7.86 -3.07 12.83
C ARG A 195 -7.22 -2.51 11.55
N PRO A 196 -7.87 -1.55 10.86
CA PRO A 196 -7.31 -0.98 9.64
C PRO A 196 -6.03 -0.20 9.95
N VAL A 197 -4.98 -0.47 9.19
CA VAL A 197 -3.71 0.28 9.24
C VAL A 197 -3.31 0.63 7.82
N THR A 198 -3.24 1.92 7.53
CA THR A 198 -2.85 2.47 6.23
C THR A 198 -1.36 2.76 6.17
N GLU A 199 -0.78 2.73 4.98
CA GLU A 199 0.59 3.17 4.72
C GLU A 199 1.66 2.50 5.62
N SER A 200 1.40 1.24 6.02
CA SER A 200 2.25 0.53 6.97
C SER A 200 3.59 0.15 6.35
N ARG A 201 4.68 0.58 6.97
CA ARG A 201 6.03 0.23 6.54
C ARG A 201 6.36 -1.22 6.91
N LEU A 202 6.91 -1.93 5.95
CA LEU A 202 7.38 -3.30 6.03
C LEU A 202 8.91 -3.27 5.86
N ARG A 203 9.63 -3.97 6.72
CA ARG A 203 11.10 -4.09 6.63
C ARG A 203 11.56 -5.44 7.19
N ALA A 204 12.45 -6.10 6.47
CA ALA A 204 13.19 -7.25 6.95
C ALA A 204 14.68 -7.09 6.59
N GLU A 205 15.54 -7.27 7.58
CA GLU A 205 16.99 -7.28 7.39
C GLU A 205 17.48 -8.73 7.46
N LEU A 206 18.28 -9.10 6.45
CA LEU A 206 18.79 -10.43 6.20
C LEU A 206 20.31 -10.36 6.04
N CYS A 207 21.00 -11.49 6.25
CA CYS A 207 22.46 -11.58 6.06
C CYS A 207 23.21 -10.47 6.82
N HIS A 208 22.89 -10.30 8.12
CA HIS A 208 23.47 -9.25 8.97
C HIS A 208 23.28 -7.82 8.45
N GLY A 209 22.16 -7.55 7.77
CA GLY A 209 21.82 -6.22 7.25
C GLY A 209 22.36 -5.94 5.85
N ARG A 210 23.09 -6.90 5.24
CA ARG A 210 23.60 -6.75 3.87
C ARG A 210 22.52 -6.86 2.79
N LEU A 211 21.39 -7.48 3.13
CA LEU A 211 20.20 -7.51 2.28
C LEU A 211 19.02 -6.91 3.05
N VAL A 212 18.46 -5.84 2.50
CA VAL A 212 17.35 -5.10 3.09
C VAL A 212 16.13 -5.21 2.19
N LEU A 213 15.09 -5.87 2.69
CA LEU A 213 13.79 -5.91 2.03
C LEU A 213 12.90 -4.84 2.65
N ALA A 214 12.33 -3.95 1.84
CA ALA A 214 11.43 -2.92 2.35
C ALA A 214 10.25 -2.64 1.42
N GLY A 215 9.16 -2.21 2.04
CA GLY A 215 7.92 -1.92 1.36
C GLY A 215 6.98 -1.07 2.19
N LYS A 216 5.86 -0.70 1.58
CA LYS A 216 4.77 0.02 2.22
C LYS A 216 3.46 -0.50 1.65
N SER A 217 2.61 -1.04 2.51
CA SER A 217 1.28 -1.52 2.13
C SER A 217 0.26 -0.39 2.24
N ASP A 218 -0.64 -0.29 1.28
CA ASP A 218 -1.67 0.77 1.27
C ASP A 218 -2.67 0.57 2.41
N LEU A 219 -3.16 -0.66 2.60
CA LEU A 219 -4.05 -1.01 3.70
C LEU A 219 -3.77 -2.43 4.21
N THR A 220 -3.74 -2.59 5.52
CA THR A 220 -3.81 -3.90 6.16
C THR A 220 -5.02 -3.98 7.08
N LEU A 221 -5.63 -5.16 7.12
CA LEU A 221 -6.75 -5.48 8.01
C LEU A 221 -6.40 -6.70 8.85
N GLY A 222 -6.92 -6.76 10.07
CA GLY A 222 -6.80 -7.90 10.95
C GLY A 222 -5.40 -8.10 11.54
N ALA A 223 -5.25 -9.19 12.26
CA ALA A 223 -4.01 -9.60 12.91
C ALA A 223 -3.95 -11.13 13.00
N ALA A 224 -2.76 -11.67 13.22
CA ALA A 224 -2.61 -13.08 13.60
C ALA A 224 -3.17 -13.33 15.00
N ASP A 225 -3.67 -14.55 15.22
CA ASP A 225 -4.09 -15.07 16.52
C ASP A 225 -3.29 -16.35 16.82
N GLY A 226 -2.24 -16.22 17.64
CA GLY A 226 -1.21 -17.27 17.73
C GLY A 226 -0.60 -17.57 16.37
N LEU A 227 -0.70 -18.83 15.93
CA LEU A 227 -0.23 -19.30 14.63
C LEU A 227 -1.28 -19.20 13.50
N ARG A 228 -2.48 -18.73 13.83
CA ARG A 228 -3.58 -18.59 12.88
C ARG A 228 -3.48 -17.27 12.14
N ALA A 229 -3.42 -17.33 10.82
CA ALA A 229 -3.31 -16.15 9.98
C ALA A 229 -4.67 -15.41 9.90
N GLY A 230 -4.71 -14.17 10.38
CA GLY A 230 -5.89 -13.31 10.29
C GLY A 230 -5.66 -11.97 9.58
N LYS A 231 -4.41 -11.66 9.23
CA LYS A 231 -4.06 -10.41 8.55
C LYS A 231 -4.35 -10.49 7.05
N VAL A 232 -4.83 -9.41 6.46
CA VAL A 232 -4.99 -9.22 5.01
C VAL A 232 -4.17 -8.01 4.58
N ILE A 233 -3.48 -8.09 3.45
CA ILE A 233 -2.77 -6.96 2.84
C ILE A 233 -3.48 -6.58 1.53
N ILE A 234 -3.81 -5.31 1.40
CA ILE A 234 -4.56 -4.75 0.27
C ILE A 234 -3.71 -3.67 -0.40
N ASP A 235 -3.62 -3.70 -1.72
CA ASP A 235 -2.97 -2.69 -2.56
C ASP A 235 -4.01 -2.11 -3.51
N PHE A 236 -4.17 -0.78 -3.49
CA PHE A 236 -5.14 -0.04 -4.30
C PHE A 236 -4.50 0.41 -5.60
N LYS A 237 -5.11 0.02 -6.72
CA LYS A 237 -4.65 0.38 -8.07
C LYS A 237 -5.57 1.43 -8.68
N THR A 238 -4.97 2.54 -9.13
CA THR A 238 -5.65 3.61 -9.89
C THR A 238 -5.66 3.36 -11.41
N GLY A 239 -5.06 2.25 -11.87
CA GLY A 239 -4.98 1.88 -13.29
C GLY A 239 -5.23 0.38 -13.47
N GLY A 240 -5.24 -0.07 -14.73
CA GLY A 240 -5.65 -1.43 -15.09
C GLY A 240 -4.77 -2.56 -14.54
N PHE A 241 -5.28 -3.78 -14.68
CA PHE A 241 -4.59 -5.01 -14.25
C PHE A 241 -3.22 -5.19 -14.92
N ALA A 242 -2.22 -5.54 -14.12
CA ALA A 242 -0.93 -6.02 -14.60
C ALA A 242 -0.50 -7.22 -13.75
N PRO A 243 0.04 -8.31 -14.34
CA PRO A 243 0.47 -9.49 -13.59
C PRO A 243 1.46 -9.18 -12.45
N VAL A 244 2.33 -8.18 -12.64
CA VAL A 244 3.29 -7.72 -11.62
C VAL A 244 2.62 -7.26 -10.33
N HIS A 245 1.35 -6.84 -10.37
CA HIS A 245 0.60 -6.43 -9.18
C HIS A 245 0.40 -7.56 -8.16
N LEU A 246 0.33 -8.82 -8.62
CA LEU A 246 0.25 -9.97 -7.73
C LEU A 246 1.61 -10.20 -7.04
N ASP A 247 2.70 -10.14 -7.81
CA ASP A 247 4.06 -10.32 -7.29
C ASP A 247 4.44 -9.26 -6.23
N ASP A 248 3.98 -8.02 -6.42
CA ASP A 248 4.15 -6.93 -5.46
C ASP A 248 3.65 -7.30 -4.05
N LEU A 249 2.45 -7.88 -3.97
CA LEU A 249 1.81 -8.25 -2.71
C LEU A 249 2.43 -9.51 -2.11
N ARG A 250 2.84 -10.47 -2.96
CA ARG A 250 3.57 -11.68 -2.53
C ARG A 250 4.88 -11.30 -1.83
N PHE A 251 5.60 -10.31 -2.37
CA PHE A 251 6.79 -9.75 -1.72
C PHE A 251 6.48 -9.20 -0.32
N TYR A 252 5.37 -8.47 -0.16
CA TYR A 252 4.94 -7.99 1.15
C TYR A 252 4.53 -9.11 2.11
N ALA A 253 3.89 -10.18 1.63
CA ALA A 253 3.60 -11.36 2.45
C ALA A 253 4.89 -12.00 3.00
N LEU A 254 5.93 -12.11 2.18
CA LEU A 254 7.23 -12.64 2.62
C LEU A 254 7.83 -11.75 3.74
N ILE A 255 7.90 -10.44 3.55
CA ILE A 255 8.44 -9.52 4.58
C ILE A 255 7.63 -9.62 5.86
N GLU A 256 6.30 -9.68 5.76
CA GLU A 256 5.42 -9.77 6.92
C GLU A 256 5.62 -11.08 7.69
N THR A 257 5.79 -12.19 6.96
CA THR A 257 6.07 -13.50 7.55
C THR A 257 7.41 -13.51 8.26
N LEU A 258 8.46 -12.93 7.65
CA LEU A 258 9.78 -12.80 8.25
C LEU A 258 9.76 -11.96 9.53
N ARG A 259 8.90 -10.94 9.59
CA ARG A 259 8.75 -10.02 10.73
C ARG A 259 7.93 -10.64 11.87
N ILE A 260 6.77 -11.20 11.58
CA ILE A 260 5.80 -11.63 12.61
C ILE A 260 5.98 -13.11 12.97
N GLY A 261 6.36 -13.96 12.02
CA GLY A 261 6.35 -15.42 12.18
C GLY A 261 5.14 -16.10 11.56
N VAL A 262 4.08 -15.35 11.29
CA VAL A 262 2.83 -15.85 10.69
C VAL A 262 2.53 -15.00 9.46
N PRO A 263 2.27 -15.61 8.30
CA PRO A 263 1.94 -14.87 7.09
C PRO A 263 0.58 -14.17 7.21
N PRO A 264 0.31 -13.16 6.37
CA PRO A 264 -1.06 -12.75 6.11
C PRO A 264 -1.85 -13.93 5.52
N ARG A 265 -3.16 -14.00 5.75
CA ARG A 265 -4.03 -15.05 5.21
C ARG A 265 -4.36 -14.83 3.73
N LEU A 266 -4.43 -13.56 3.32
CA LEU A 266 -4.95 -13.14 2.03
C LEU A 266 -4.22 -11.88 1.58
N LEU A 267 -3.93 -11.84 0.29
CA LEU A 267 -3.48 -10.67 -0.46
C LEU A 267 -4.61 -10.22 -1.36
N ALA A 268 -4.75 -8.91 -1.57
CA ALA A 268 -5.78 -8.38 -2.45
C ALA A 268 -5.30 -7.15 -3.22
N SER A 269 -5.35 -7.22 -4.55
CA SER A 269 -5.29 -6.02 -5.38
C SER A 269 -6.70 -5.51 -5.61
N TYR A 270 -6.97 -4.24 -5.31
CA TYR A 270 -8.27 -3.62 -5.56
C TYR A 270 -8.15 -2.54 -6.64
N TYR A 271 -8.81 -2.77 -7.77
CA TYR A 271 -8.80 -1.89 -8.93
C TYR A 271 -9.93 -0.86 -8.81
N LEU A 272 -9.56 0.39 -8.53
CA LEU A 272 -10.51 1.47 -8.24
C LEU A 272 -11.39 1.83 -9.42
N ASP A 273 -10.87 1.72 -10.64
CA ASP A 273 -11.59 1.99 -11.89
C ASP A 273 -12.64 0.92 -12.23
N GLN A 274 -12.40 -0.31 -11.79
CA GLN A 274 -13.26 -1.48 -12.06
C GLN A 274 -14.14 -1.87 -10.86
N ALA A 275 -13.91 -1.28 -9.68
CA ALA A 275 -14.48 -1.75 -8.41
C ALA A 275 -14.30 -3.26 -8.20
N HIS A 276 -13.13 -3.78 -8.61
CA HIS A 276 -12.85 -5.20 -8.68
C HIS A 276 -11.72 -5.58 -7.72
N LEU A 277 -11.98 -6.57 -6.87
CA LEU A 277 -11.01 -7.17 -5.98
C LEU A 277 -10.43 -8.42 -6.64
N VAL A 278 -9.10 -8.57 -6.59
CA VAL A 278 -8.40 -9.78 -7.01
C VAL A 278 -7.72 -10.37 -5.79
N PRO A 279 -8.36 -11.35 -5.13
CA PRO A 279 -7.83 -12.01 -3.94
C PRO A 279 -6.84 -13.13 -4.29
N GLU A 280 -5.82 -13.31 -3.46
CA GLU A 280 -4.88 -14.43 -3.52
C GLU A 280 -4.62 -14.97 -2.10
N ALA A 281 -4.96 -16.23 -1.87
CA ALA A 281 -4.69 -16.91 -0.60
C ALA A 281 -3.19 -17.15 -0.42
N VAL A 282 -2.68 -16.86 0.77
CA VAL A 282 -1.27 -17.07 1.06
C VAL A 282 -1.05 -18.51 1.51
N THR A 283 -0.16 -19.21 0.81
CA THR A 283 0.23 -20.58 1.12
C THR A 283 1.75 -20.66 1.32
N GLU A 284 2.24 -21.74 1.92
CA GLU A 284 3.69 -21.97 2.01
C GLU A 284 4.35 -22.03 0.62
N ASP A 285 3.68 -22.64 -0.35
CA ASP A 285 4.20 -22.75 -1.73
C ASP A 285 4.31 -21.38 -2.38
N LEU A 286 3.34 -20.48 -2.16
CA LEU A 286 3.42 -19.09 -2.62
C LEU A 286 4.61 -18.37 -1.98
N LEU A 287 4.84 -18.56 -0.68
CA LEU A 287 6.00 -17.96 0.01
C LEU A 287 7.33 -18.53 -0.51
N ARG A 288 7.40 -19.85 -0.77
CA ARG A 288 8.58 -20.49 -1.38
C ARG A 288 8.85 -19.99 -2.79
N ALA A 289 7.81 -19.82 -3.61
CA ALA A 289 7.93 -19.22 -4.94
C ALA A 289 8.40 -17.76 -4.86
N THR A 290 7.91 -17.01 -3.87
CA THR A 290 8.35 -15.62 -3.62
C THR A 290 9.82 -15.57 -3.19
N VAL A 291 10.28 -16.51 -2.36
CA VAL A 291 11.70 -16.65 -2.01
C VAL A 291 12.54 -16.92 -3.26
N ALA A 292 12.14 -17.86 -4.12
CA ALA A 292 12.87 -18.15 -5.36
C ALA A 292 12.96 -16.91 -6.26
N ARG A 293 11.86 -16.17 -6.42
CA ARG A 293 11.81 -14.93 -7.19
C ARG A 293 12.69 -13.82 -6.59
N LEU A 294 12.74 -13.71 -5.26
CA LEU A 294 13.61 -12.77 -4.57
C LEU A 294 15.10 -13.12 -4.81
N VAL A 295 15.46 -14.40 -4.63
CA VAL A 295 16.82 -14.89 -4.81
C VAL A 295 17.29 -14.64 -6.24
N ASP A 296 16.46 -14.93 -7.24
CA ASP A 296 16.77 -14.68 -8.65
C ASP A 296 16.98 -13.19 -8.92
N GLY A 297 16.13 -12.32 -8.36
CA GLY A 297 16.31 -10.88 -8.45
C GLY A 297 17.61 -10.38 -7.81
N VAL A 298 17.97 -10.89 -6.63
CA VAL A 298 19.23 -10.56 -5.97
C VAL A 298 20.40 -10.99 -6.84
N ARG A 299 20.37 -12.22 -7.39
CA ARG A 299 21.39 -12.70 -8.33
C ARG A 299 21.55 -11.77 -9.53
N ILE A 300 20.46 -11.46 -10.23
CA ILE A 300 20.50 -10.59 -11.42
C ILE A 300 21.03 -9.21 -11.05
N LEU A 301 20.54 -8.60 -9.97
CA LEU A 301 21.00 -7.28 -9.54
C LEU A 301 22.50 -7.28 -9.22
N MET A 302 23.01 -8.28 -8.51
CA MET A 302 24.42 -8.38 -8.20
C MET A 302 25.28 -8.59 -9.46
N GLU A 303 24.83 -9.42 -10.40
CA GLU A 303 25.52 -9.62 -11.68
C GLU A 303 25.56 -8.35 -12.54
N LEU A 304 24.47 -7.58 -12.58
CA LEU A 304 24.39 -6.35 -13.36
C LEU A 304 25.19 -5.20 -12.73
N LEU A 305 25.07 -5.02 -11.41
CA LEU A 305 25.66 -3.89 -10.70
C LEU A 305 27.14 -4.11 -10.35
N HIS A 306 27.55 -5.37 -10.11
CA HIS A 306 28.89 -5.70 -9.64
C HIS A 306 29.62 -6.76 -10.49
N GLY A 307 28.89 -7.56 -11.27
CA GLY A 307 29.46 -8.64 -12.09
C GLY A 307 29.90 -8.22 -13.50
N GLY A 308 29.47 -7.05 -13.99
CA GLY A 308 29.84 -6.54 -15.32
C GLY A 308 29.23 -7.31 -16.50
N ARG A 309 28.20 -8.13 -16.25
CA ARG A 309 27.46 -8.84 -17.29
C ARG A 309 26.63 -7.85 -18.12
N PRO A 310 26.57 -7.96 -19.46
CA PRO A 310 25.65 -7.15 -20.25
C PRO A 310 24.18 -7.45 -19.92
N PRO A 311 23.31 -6.43 -19.87
CA PRO A 311 21.91 -6.62 -19.55
C PRO A 311 21.16 -7.35 -20.66
N GLY A 312 20.34 -8.32 -20.27
CA GLY A 312 19.41 -9.02 -21.14
C GLY A 312 18.23 -8.13 -21.58
N ARG A 313 17.65 -8.48 -22.72
CA ARG A 313 16.45 -7.83 -23.25
C ARG A 313 15.29 -8.82 -23.23
N LEU A 314 14.15 -8.35 -22.76
CA LEU A 314 12.91 -9.13 -22.75
C LEU A 314 11.77 -8.19 -23.19
N PRO A 315 11.40 -8.21 -24.48
CA PRO A 315 10.33 -7.38 -25.00
C PRO A 315 8.99 -7.68 -24.34
N SER A 316 8.20 -6.63 -24.10
CA SER A 316 6.86 -6.71 -23.51
C SER A 316 6.07 -5.45 -23.87
N PRO A 317 4.76 -5.35 -23.57
CA PRO A 317 3.99 -4.12 -23.79
C PRO A 317 4.60 -2.90 -23.12
N ALA A 318 5.43 -3.11 -22.10
CA ALA A 318 6.18 -2.07 -21.42
C ALA A 318 7.19 -1.36 -22.35
N CYS A 319 7.56 -1.93 -23.49
CA CYS A 319 8.40 -1.31 -24.52
C CYS A 319 7.87 0.05 -24.99
N ARG A 320 6.54 0.28 -24.97
CA ARG A 320 5.90 1.55 -25.36
C ARG A 320 6.39 2.75 -24.54
N TRP A 321 6.95 2.50 -23.36
CA TRP A 321 7.47 3.51 -22.44
C TRP A 321 8.94 3.27 -22.07
N CYS A 322 9.67 2.52 -22.90
CA CYS A 322 11.09 2.25 -22.65
C CYS A 322 11.95 3.41 -23.20
N PRO A 323 12.87 3.98 -22.40
CA PRO A 323 13.74 5.06 -22.87
C PRO A 323 14.72 4.61 -23.96
N LEU A 324 14.97 3.30 -24.08
CA LEU A 324 15.83 2.72 -25.12
C LEU A 324 15.09 2.40 -26.42
N LEU A 325 13.78 2.68 -26.53
CA LEU A 325 12.96 2.17 -27.64
C LEU A 325 13.52 2.55 -29.01
N ASP A 326 13.95 3.80 -29.18
CA ASP A 326 14.44 4.33 -30.45
C ASP A 326 15.66 3.56 -31.00
N ASP A 327 16.45 2.94 -30.12
CA ASP A 327 17.67 2.18 -30.43
C ASP A 327 17.55 0.67 -30.06
N CYS A 328 16.33 0.16 -29.83
CA CYS A 328 16.09 -1.21 -29.40
C CYS A 328 15.30 -2.01 -30.45
N ASP A 329 16.01 -2.71 -31.33
CA ASP A 329 15.44 -3.57 -32.38
C ASP A 329 14.39 -4.56 -31.83
N ASP A 330 14.67 -5.20 -30.68
CA ASP A 330 13.78 -6.17 -30.06
C ASP A 330 12.47 -5.52 -29.58
N GLY A 331 12.54 -4.28 -29.10
CA GLY A 331 11.39 -3.49 -28.65
C GLY A 331 10.53 -3.02 -29.82
N LEU A 332 11.17 -2.50 -30.87
CA LEU A 332 10.50 -2.07 -32.10
C LEU A 332 9.79 -3.23 -32.80
N ALA A 333 10.45 -4.39 -32.90
CA ALA A 333 9.86 -5.59 -33.47
C ALA A 333 8.61 -6.04 -32.69
N HIS A 334 8.69 -6.06 -31.36
CA HIS A 334 7.55 -6.46 -30.52
C HIS A 334 6.34 -5.54 -30.67
N LEU A 335 6.54 -4.22 -30.71
CA LEU A 335 5.43 -3.27 -30.88
C LEU A 335 4.82 -3.32 -32.27
N ALA A 336 5.62 -3.62 -33.30
CA ALA A 336 5.11 -3.81 -34.65
C ALA A 336 4.22 -5.05 -34.78
N ASP A 337 4.55 -6.14 -34.08
CA ASP A 337 3.74 -7.36 -34.05
C ASP A 337 2.46 -7.19 -33.22
N ASP A 338 2.49 -6.39 -32.14
CA ASP A 338 1.32 -6.09 -31.29
C ASP A 338 0.25 -5.24 -32.02
N ASP A 339 0.65 -4.47 -33.04
CA ASP A 339 -0.24 -3.57 -33.80
C ASP A 339 -0.91 -4.26 -35.03
N LEU A 340 -0.69 -5.57 -35.24
CA LEU A 340 -1.24 -6.41 -36.32
C LEU A 340 -2.46 -7.26 -35.88
#